data_AF-A0A970EW71-F1
#
_entry.id   AF-A0A970EW71-F1
#
_cell.length_a   1.000
_cell.length_b   1.000
_cell.length_c   1.000
_cell.angle_alpha   90.00
_cell.angle_beta   90.00
_cell.angle_gamma   90.00
#
_symmetry.space_group_name_H-M   'P 1'
#
loop_
_entity.id
_entity.type
_entity.pdbx_description
1 polymer ?
#
loop_
_entity_poly.entity_id
_entity_poly.type
_entity_poly.pdbx_seq_one_letter_code
_entity_poly.pdbx_strand_id
1 'polypeptide(L)' 'MKERLEPLHFVYAMWLEGADAVCAVDEYSDIDIWVDFEDAYEEEAYQAVESALSEISAIDYKYVVKHSHP' A
#
# COMPACT_ATOMS: atom_id res chain seq x y z
N MET A 1 7.96 -6.27 -1.11
CA MET A 1 7.15 -5.03 -1.29
C MET A 1 8.01 -3.82 -1.67
N LYS A 2 8.91 -3.31 -0.80
CA LYS A 2 9.82 -2.19 -1.14
C LYS A 2 10.57 -2.40 -2.47
N GLU A 3 11.25 -3.53 -2.64
CA GLU A 3 12.01 -3.85 -3.87
C GLU A 3 11.16 -3.93 -5.14
N ARG A 4 9.84 -4.07 -5.02
CA ARG A 4 8.90 -4.12 -6.16
C ARG A 4 8.32 -2.76 -6.49
N LEU A 5 8.12 -1.90 -5.49
CA LEU A 5 7.54 -0.57 -5.63
C LEU A 5 8.60 0.50 -5.92
N GLU A 6 9.78 0.42 -5.30
CA GLU A 6 10.88 1.39 -5.44
C GLU A 6 11.35 1.61 -6.91
N PRO A 7 11.36 0.59 -7.80
CA PRO A 7 11.71 0.81 -9.21
C PRO A 7 10.62 1.48 -10.06
N LEU A 8 9.38 1.59 -9.56
CA LEU A 8 8.26 2.14 -10.33
C LEU A 8 8.38 3.66 -10.36
N HIS A 9 8.56 4.22 -11.55
CA HIS A 9 8.78 5.66 -11.74
C HIS A 9 7.65 6.56 -11.20
N PHE A 10 6.44 6.00 -11.04
CA PHE A 10 5.27 6.70 -10.53
C PHE A 10 5.08 6.54 -9.02
N VAL A 11 5.91 5.77 -8.31
CA VAL A 11 5.84 5.64 -6.83
C VAL A 11 6.88 6.56 -6.21
N TYR A 12 6.42 7.50 -5.39
CA TYR A 12 7.29 8.48 -4.74
C TYR A 12 7.79 8.02 -3.37
N ALA A 13 6.92 7.40 -2.58
CA ALA A 13 7.25 6.98 -1.23
C ALA A 13 6.37 5.83 -0.74
N MET A 14 6.86 5.13 0.30
CA MET A 14 6.10 4.13 1.04
C MET A 14 6.53 4.16 2.51
N TRP A 15 5.58 4.18 3.44
CA TRP A 15 5.86 4.21 4.89
C TRP A 15 4.75 3.51 5.69
N LEU A 16 5.04 3.25 6.97
CA LEU A 16 4.09 2.69 7.92
C LEU A 16 3.31 3.82 8.59
N GLU A 17 2.02 3.58 8.79
CA GLU A 17 1.09 4.53 9.38
C GLU A 17 0.39 3.91 10.61
N GLY A 18 -0.63 4.60 11.10
CA GLY A 18 -1.56 4.05 12.08
C GLY A 18 -0.88 3.73 13.41
N ALA A 19 -1.18 2.55 13.96
CA ALA A 19 -0.70 2.16 15.29
C ALA A 19 0.83 2.08 15.38
N ASP A 20 1.50 1.70 14.29
CA ASP A 20 2.97 1.65 14.23
C ASP A 20 3.57 3.06 14.36
N ALA A 21 3.01 4.03 13.62
CA ALA A 21 3.50 5.42 13.60
C ALA A 21 3.41 6.11 14.97
N VAL A 22 2.52 5.68 15.86
CA VAL A 22 2.33 6.23 17.21
C VAL A 22 2.83 5.31 18.32
N CYS A 23 3.56 4.24 17.99
CA CYS A 23 4.05 3.25 18.95
C CYS A 23 2.95 2.62 19.84
N ALA A 24 1.77 2.40 19.26
CA ALA A 24 0.62 1.79 19.91
C ALA A 24 0.32 0.36 19.41
N VAL A 25 1.24 -0.23 18.62
CA VAL A 25 1.07 -1.58 18.05
C VAL A 25 1.05 -2.65 19.14
N ASP A 26 0.21 -3.67 18.95
CA ASP A 26 0.14 -4.86 19.79
C ASP A 26 0.07 -6.15 18.94
N GLU A 27 -0.14 -7.31 19.57
CA GLU A 27 -0.17 -8.61 18.90
C GLU A 27 -1.38 -8.83 17.98
N TYR A 28 -2.41 -7.99 18.09
CA TYR A 28 -3.65 -8.08 17.31
C TYR A 28 -3.75 -6.99 16.24
N SER A 29 -2.80 -6.06 16.21
CA SER A 29 -2.78 -4.95 15.27
C SER A 29 -2.48 -5.45 13.86
N ASP A 30 -3.21 -4.91 12.89
CA ASP A 30 -2.85 -4.98 11.48
C ASP A 30 -1.71 -3.99 11.16
N ILE A 31 -1.27 -4.01 9.89
CA ILE A 31 -0.19 -3.15 9.40
C ILE A 31 -0.79 -2.15 8.41
N ASP A 32 -0.74 -0.87 8.77
CA ASP A 32 -1.12 0.23 7.89
C ASP A 32 0.08 0.65 7.03
N ILE A 33 -0.06 0.60 5.70
CA ILE A 33 0.95 1.03 4.75
C ILE A 33 0.37 2.14 3.88
N TRP A 34 1.09 3.26 3.79
CA TRP A 34 0.83 4.29 2.78
C TRP A 34 1.79 4.11 1.61
N VAL A 35 1.27 4.21 0.39
CA VAL A 35 2.05 4.37 -0.86
C VAL A 35 1.66 5.69 -1.51
N ASP A 36 2.62 6.59 -1.70
CA ASP A 36 2.46 7.85 -2.42
C ASP A 36 2.92 7.69 -3.87
N PHE A 37 2.11 8.15 -4.82
CA PHE A 37 2.31 7.92 -6.24
C PHE A 37 1.73 9.05 -7.12
N GLU A 38 2.16 9.09 -8.37
CA GLU A 38 1.77 10.07 -9.38
C GLU A 38 0.27 10.02 -9.69
N ASP A 39 -0.32 11.19 -9.94
CA ASP A 39 -1.73 11.30 -10.32
C ASP A 39 -2.02 10.46 -11.58
N ALA A 40 -3.26 9.94 -11.67
CA ALA A 40 -3.73 9.06 -12.75
C ALA A 40 -3.08 7.65 -12.85
N TYR A 41 -2.18 7.28 -11.93
CA TYR A 41 -1.63 5.91 -11.82
C TYR A 41 -2.28 5.07 -10.72
N GLU A 42 -3.49 5.43 -10.28
CA GLU A 42 -4.20 4.78 -9.16
C GLU A 42 -4.37 3.26 -9.39
N GLU A 43 -4.85 2.86 -10.57
CA GLU A 43 -5.10 1.44 -10.87
C GLU A 43 -3.77 0.66 -11.01
N GLU A 44 -2.73 1.25 -11.61
CA GLU A 44 -1.39 0.69 -11.70
C GLU A 44 -0.74 0.52 -10.32
N ALA A 45 -0.93 1.50 -9.42
CA ALA A 45 -0.44 1.43 -8.06
C ALA A 45 -1.13 0.30 -7.28
N TYR A 46 -2.46 0.16 -7.38
CA TYR A 46 -3.19 -0.96 -6.78
C TYR A 46 -2.69 -2.30 -7.29
N GLN A 47 -2.53 -2.47 -8.61
CA GLN A 47 -2.02 -3.71 -9.19
C GLN A 47 -0.60 -4.04 -8.72
N ALA A 48 0.27 -3.04 -8.63
CA ALA A 48 1.64 -3.22 -8.16
C ALA A 48 1.69 -3.69 -6.69
N VAL A 49 0.90 -3.06 -5.82
CA VAL A 49 0.77 -3.43 -4.40
C VAL A 49 0.18 -4.84 -4.28
N GLU A 50 -0.90 -5.15 -5.00
CA GLU A 50 -1.54 -6.46 -4.97
C GLU A 50 -0.60 -7.57 -5.45
N SER A 51 0.14 -7.33 -6.53
CA SER A 51 1.15 -8.27 -7.03
C SER A 51 2.25 -8.50 -5.99
N ALA A 52 2.70 -7.44 -5.31
CA ALA A 52 3.75 -7.54 -4.31
C ALA A 52 3.29 -8.27 -3.03
N LEU A 53 2.04 -8.07 -2.61
CA LEU A 53 1.44 -8.77 -1.46
C LEU A 53 1.15 -10.24 -1.79
N SER A 54 0.73 -10.53 -3.03
CA SER A 54 0.43 -11.90 -3.49
C SER A 54 1.64 -12.84 -3.47
N GLU A 55 2.86 -12.30 -3.49
CA GLU A 55 4.10 -13.08 -3.33
C GLU A 55 4.31 -13.56 -1.89
N ILE A 56 3.69 -12.90 -0.91
CA ILE A 56 3.75 -13.26 0.51
C ILE A 56 2.66 -14.29 0.83
N SER A 57 1.43 -14.00 0.41
CA SER A 57 0.26 -14.85 0.59
C SER A 57 -0.83 -14.47 -0.40
N ALA A 58 -1.72 -15.41 -0.73
CA ALA A 58 -2.91 -15.09 -1.50
C ALA A 58 -3.76 -14.03 -0.78
N ILE A 59 -4.27 -13.07 -1.55
CA ILE A 59 -5.23 -12.07 -1.08
C ILE A 59 -6.59 -12.75 -0.98
N ASP A 60 -7.15 -12.79 0.23
CA ASP A 60 -8.45 -13.39 0.54
C ASP A 60 -9.60 -12.38 0.48
N TYR A 61 -9.32 -11.10 0.70
CA TYR A 61 -10.29 -10.01 0.67
C TYR A 61 -9.71 -8.73 0.03
N LYS A 62 -10.50 -8.09 -0.85
CA LYS A 62 -10.17 -6.80 -1.47
C LYS A 62 -11.36 -5.86 -1.33
N TYR A 63 -11.10 -4.67 -0.79
CA TYR A 63 -12.06 -3.58 -0.69
C TYR A 63 -11.42 -2.29 -1.21
N VAL A 64 -12.08 -1.65 -2.16
CA VAL A 64 -11.57 -0.43 -2.82
C VAL A 64 -12.62 0.66 -2.67
N VAL A 65 -12.21 1.82 -2.13
CA VAL A 65 -13.06 3.00 -2.03
C VAL A 65 -12.56 4.03 -3.02
N LYS A 66 -13.41 4.39 -3.98
CA LYS A 66 -13.08 5.45 -4.95
C LYS A 66 -13.47 6.80 -4.36
N HIS A 67 -12.50 7.71 -4.32
CA HIS A 67 -12.73 9.11 -4.01
C HIS A 67 -12.56 9.94 -5.28
N SER A 68 -13.35 11.00 -5.43
CA SER A 68 -13.08 12.00 -6.45
C SER A 68 -11.78 12.71 -6.07
N HIS A 69 -10.80 12.74 -6.97
CA HIS A 69 -9.66 13.64 -6.82
C HIS A 69 -10.18 15.09 -6.71
N PRO A 70 -9.62 15.93 -5.83
CA PRO A 70 -9.92 17.36 -5.76
C PRO A 70 -9.81 18.09 -7.10
#